data_AF-A0A954LQJ0-F1
#
_entry.id   AF-A0A954LQJ0-F1
#
_cell.length_a   1.000
_cell.length_b   1.000
_cell.length_c   1.000
_cell.angle_alpha   90.00
_cell.angle_beta   90.00
_cell.angle_gamma   90.00
#
_symmetry.space_group_name_H-M   'P 1'
#
loop_
_entity.id
_entity.type
_entity.pdbx_description
1 polymer ?
#
loop_
_entity_poly.entity_id
_entity_poly.type
_entity_poly.pdbx_seq_one_letter_code
_entity_poly.pdbx_strand_id
1 'polypeptide(L)'
;TSYETVDGNKWRYRGAKNNPYQTEHDDLFAAIRKDEAYNEGEYGAHSTLCAILGRVATYSGKPITWEECLNSDISLMPKEFSWEADPPVLPDSEGRYPIPVPGITKVV
;
A
#
# COMPACT_ATOMS: atom_id res chain seq x y z
N THR A 1 -9.16 -10.20 17.74
CA THR A 1 -9.45 -8.76 17.79
C THR A 1 -10.84 -8.53 17.23
N SER A 2 -11.65 -7.68 17.85
CA SER A 2 -13.00 -7.31 17.37
C SER A 2 -13.02 -5.84 16.96
N TYR A 3 -13.67 -5.52 15.87
CA TYR A 3 -13.83 -4.15 15.36
C TYR A 3 -15.28 -3.92 14.92
N GLU A 4 -15.74 -2.68 15.01
CA GLU A 4 -17.10 -2.28 14.62
C GLU A 4 -17.20 -2.14 13.10
N THR A 5 -18.19 -2.80 12.51
CA THR A 5 -18.53 -2.64 11.09
C THR A 5 -19.36 -1.37 10.90
N VAL A 6 -19.44 -0.88 9.67
CA VAL A 6 -20.23 0.31 9.27
C VAL A 6 -21.70 0.21 9.71
N ASP A 7 -22.24 -1.01 9.80
CA ASP A 7 -23.62 -1.30 10.24
C ASP A 7 -23.81 -1.37 11.76
N GLY A 8 -22.79 -1.00 12.56
CA GLY A 8 -22.82 -1.07 14.03
C GLY A 8 -22.66 -2.48 14.62
N ASN A 9 -22.53 -3.50 13.78
CA ASN A 9 -22.27 -4.86 14.24
C ASN A 9 -20.79 -5.06 14.62
N LYS A 10 -20.53 -5.74 15.72
CA LYS A 10 -19.16 -6.14 16.09
C LYS A 10 -18.75 -7.35 15.27
N TRP A 11 -17.85 -7.15 14.31
CA TRP A 11 -17.27 -8.27 13.59
C TRP A 11 -16.27 -9.01 14.48
N ARG A 12 -16.34 -10.34 14.44
CA ARG A 12 -15.40 -11.22 15.12
C ARG A 12 -15.18 -12.45 14.25
N TYR A 13 -13.92 -12.78 13.98
CA TYR A 13 -13.56 -14.05 13.38
C TYR A 13 -14.06 -15.21 14.23
N ARG A 14 -14.88 -16.09 13.64
CA ARG A 14 -15.47 -17.27 14.31
C ARG A 14 -14.88 -18.60 13.81
N GLY A 15 -13.87 -18.55 12.95
CA GLY A 15 -13.23 -19.74 12.41
C GLY A 15 -12.26 -20.42 13.38
N ALA A 16 -11.64 -21.48 12.91
CA ALA A 16 -10.62 -22.21 13.67
C ALA A 16 -9.45 -21.27 14.00
N LYS A 17 -8.95 -21.35 15.24
CA LYS A 17 -7.69 -20.70 15.57
C LYS A 17 -6.56 -21.47 14.93
N ASN A 18 -6.09 -21.01 13.79
CA ASN A 18 -4.93 -21.53 13.08
C ASN A 18 -3.74 -20.57 13.25
N ASN A 19 -2.54 -21.12 13.11
CA ASN A 19 -1.36 -20.31 12.92
C ASN A 19 -1.37 -19.80 11.46
N PRO A 20 -1.48 -18.48 11.21
CA PRO A 20 -1.57 -17.96 9.86
C PRO A 20 -0.37 -18.36 9.01
N TYR A 21 0.85 -18.31 9.54
CA TYR A 21 2.07 -18.71 8.82
C TYR A 21 2.05 -20.18 8.39
N GLN A 22 1.50 -21.06 9.24
CA GLN A 22 1.39 -22.48 8.90
C GLN A 22 0.35 -22.69 7.79
N THR A 23 -0.75 -21.95 7.84
CA THR A 23 -1.84 -22.07 6.85
C THR A 23 -1.38 -21.62 5.47
N GLU A 24 -0.70 -20.48 5.39
CA GLU A 24 -0.09 -19.99 4.14
C GLU A 24 0.87 -21.02 3.51
N HIS A 25 1.71 -21.65 4.34
CA HIS A 25 2.61 -22.69 3.85
C HIS A 25 1.86 -23.94 3.40
N ASP A 26 0.86 -24.40 4.16
CA ASP A 26 0.06 -25.57 3.81
C ASP A 26 -0.66 -25.35 2.47
N ASP A 27 -1.24 -24.18 2.26
CA ASP A 27 -1.95 -23.79 1.04
C ASP A 27 -0.98 -23.70 -0.15
N LEU A 28 0.17 -23.04 0.02
CA LEU A 28 1.21 -22.96 -1.00
C LEU A 28 1.71 -24.36 -1.42
N PHE A 29 2.05 -25.21 -0.45
CA PHE A 29 2.55 -26.55 -0.77
C PHE A 29 1.46 -27.46 -1.34
N ALA A 30 0.20 -27.30 -0.92
CA ALA A 30 -0.92 -28.03 -1.51
C ALA A 30 -1.11 -27.65 -2.98
N ALA A 31 -1.06 -26.36 -3.30
CA ALA A 31 -1.17 -25.88 -4.68
C ALA A 31 -0.05 -26.43 -5.56
N ILE A 32 1.21 -26.36 -5.10
CA ILE A 32 2.37 -26.92 -5.83
C ILE A 32 2.19 -28.42 -6.09
N ARG A 33 1.78 -29.20 -5.07
CA ARG A 33 1.64 -30.66 -5.20
C ARG A 33 0.49 -31.07 -6.11
N LYS A 34 -0.53 -30.22 -6.25
CA LYS A 34 -1.69 -30.46 -7.10
C LYS A 34 -1.57 -29.83 -8.49
N ASP A 35 -0.47 -29.14 -8.77
CA ASP A 35 -0.29 -28.34 -9.99
C ASP A 35 -1.41 -27.30 -10.18
N GLU A 36 -1.83 -26.67 -9.08
CA GLU A 36 -2.87 -25.64 -9.06
C GLU A 36 -2.23 -24.25 -9.06
N ALA A 37 -2.80 -23.33 -9.85
CA ALA A 37 -2.40 -21.93 -9.83
C ALA A 37 -2.85 -21.27 -8.53
N TYR A 38 -1.89 -20.85 -7.71
CA TYR A 38 -2.14 -20.12 -6.47
C TYR A 38 -1.33 -18.81 -6.49
N ASN A 39 -2.02 -17.68 -6.40
CA ASN A 39 -1.40 -16.37 -6.29
C ASN A 39 -2.24 -15.44 -5.43
N GLU A 40 -1.56 -14.57 -4.69
CA GLU A 40 -2.18 -13.48 -3.93
C GLU A 40 -1.66 -12.12 -4.40
N GLY A 41 -1.19 -12.05 -5.65
CA GLY A 41 -0.51 -10.86 -6.18
C GLY A 41 -1.40 -9.63 -6.17
N GLU A 42 -2.67 -9.79 -6.55
CA GLU A 42 -3.66 -8.70 -6.52
C GLU A 42 -3.96 -8.25 -5.09
N TYR A 43 -4.09 -9.18 -4.15
CA TYR A 43 -4.30 -8.86 -2.74
C TYR A 43 -3.11 -8.08 -2.16
N GLY A 44 -1.89 -8.52 -2.46
CA GLY A 44 -0.66 -7.81 -2.09
C GLY A 44 -0.56 -6.42 -2.72
N ALA A 45 -0.95 -6.28 -4.00
CA ALA A 45 -0.99 -5.00 -4.69
C ALA A 45 -1.98 -4.03 -4.03
N HIS A 46 -3.19 -4.48 -3.70
CA HIS A 46 -4.18 -3.68 -2.98
C HIS A 46 -3.72 -3.33 -1.55
N SER A 47 -3.08 -4.25 -0.83
CA SER A 47 -2.49 -3.95 0.49
C SER A 47 -1.45 -2.83 0.41
N THR A 48 -0.62 -2.84 -0.63
CA THR A 48 0.35 -1.78 -0.90
C THR A 48 -0.34 -0.45 -1.26
N LEU A 49 -1.38 -0.49 -2.10
CA LEU A 49 -2.17 0.69 -2.45
C LEU A 49 -2.82 1.33 -1.21
N CYS A 50 -3.28 0.54 -0.23
CA CYS A 50 -3.79 1.05 1.04
C CYS A 50 -2.74 1.89 1.79
N ALA A 51 -1.49 1.42 1.84
CA ALA A 51 -0.39 2.18 2.45
C ALA A 51 -0.08 3.48 1.66
N ILE A 52 -0.10 3.43 0.33
CA ILE A 52 0.07 4.60 -0.54
C ILE A 52 -1.04 5.62 -0.30
N LEU A 53 -2.30 5.18 -0.27
CA LEU A 53 -3.46 6.01 -0.01
C LEU A 53 -3.35 6.72 1.35
N GLY A 54 -2.92 6.02 2.40
CA GLY A 54 -2.70 6.62 3.72
C GLY A 54 -1.65 7.74 3.69
N ARG A 55 -0.54 7.53 2.97
CA ARG A 55 0.51 8.55 2.78
C ARG A 55 -0.04 9.77 2.04
N VAL A 56 -0.72 9.53 0.92
CA VAL A 56 -1.26 10.55 0.04
C VAL A 56 -2.37 11.36 0.73
N ALA A 57 -3.26 10.72 1.48
CA ALA A 57 -4.27 11.41 2.28
C ALA A 57 -3.61 12.30 3.36
N THR A 58 -2.59 11.79 4.04
CA THR A 58 -1.86 12.55 5.07
C THR A 58 -1.16 13.78 4.49
N TYR A 59 -0.48 13.64 3.35
CA TYR A 59 0.28 14.72 2.73
C TYR A 59 -0.62 15.76 2.04
N SER A 60 -1.76 15.34 1.47
CA SER A 60 -2.72 16.27 0.85
C SER A 60 -3.56 17.02 1.88
N GLY A 61 -3.79 16.43 3.06
CA GLY A 61 -4.79 16.92 4.00
C GLY A 61 -6.22 16.86 3.46
N LYS A 62 -6.47 16.00 2.46
CA LYS A 62 -7.76 15.88 1.77
C LYS A 62 -8.25 14.43 1.79
N PRO A 63 -9.58 14.20 1.77
CA PRO A 63 -10.10 12.88 1.48
C PRO A 63 -9.75 12.50 0.04
N ILE A 64 -9.10 11.35 -0.12
CA ILE A 64 -8.75 10.77 -1.42
C ILE A 64 -9.44 9.40 -1.50
N THR A 65 -10.10 9.13 -2.61
CA THR A 65 -10.76 7.85 -2.86
C THR A 65 -9.79 6.79 -3.36
N TRP A 66 -10.22 5.53 -3.29
CA TRP A 66 -9.43 4.41 -3.80
C TRP A 66 -9.15 4.56 -5.31
N GLU A 67 -10.19 4.83 -6.10
CA GLU A 67 -10.08 5.05 -7.55
C GLU A 67 -9.20 6.25 -7.91
N GLU A 68 -9.29 7.37 -7.20
CA GLU A 68 -8.41 8.52 -7.44
C GLU A 68 -6.93 8.16 -7.21
N CYS A 69 -6.64 7.41 -6.14
CA CYS A 69 -5.28 6.99 -5.86
C CYS A 69 -4.77 5.94 -6.85
N LEU A 70 -5.62 5.00 -7.27
CA LEU A 70 -5.28 3.96 -8.23
C LEU A 70 -4.99 4.54 -9.63
N ASN A 71 -5.71 5.58 -10.03
CA ASN A 71 -5.57 6.23 -11.33
C ASN A 71 -4.68 7.49 -11.31
N SER A 72 -3.90 7.71 -10.23
CA SER A 72 -3.00 8.87 -10.15
C SER A 72 -1.84 8.75 -11.13
N ASP A 73 -1.52 9.86 -11.81
CA ASP A 73 -0.39 9.96 -12.73
C ASP A 73 0.95 10.24 -12.02
N ILE A 74 0.96 10.32 -10.69
CA ILE A 74 2.17 10.64 -9.93
C ILE A 74 3.11 9.43 -9.91
N SER A 75 4.29 9.62 -10.49
CA SER A 75 5.39 8.66 -10.41
C SER A 75 6.51 9.18 -9.51
N LEU A 76 6.93 8.34 -8.58
CA LEU A 76 8.13 8.54 -7.74
C LEU A 76 9.34 7.78 -8.28
N MET A 77 9.18 7.09 -9.40
CA MET A 77 10.25 6.32 -10.03
C MET A 77 11.35 7.28 -10.55
N PRO A 78 12.63 6.91 -10.44
CA PRO A 78 13.69 7.63 -11.14
C PRO A 78 13.38 7.73 -12.63
N LYS A 79 13.63 8.90 -13.22
CA LYS A 79 13.49 9.10 -14.67
C LYS A 79 14.57 8.37 -15.46
N GLU A 80 15.72 8.15 -14.82
CA GLU A 80 16.89 7.50 -15.39
C GLU A 80 17.49 6.52 -14.37
N PHE A 81 17.96 5.37 -14.85
CA PHE A 81 18.64 4.36 -14.06
C PHE A 81 20.15 4.42 -14.33
N SER A 82 20.80 5.46 -13.81
CA SER A 82 22.24 5.70 -13.94
C SER A 82 22.84 6.07 -12.59
N TRP A 83 24.14 5.82 -12.42
CA TRP A 83 24.88 6.25 -11.23
C TRP A 83 24.94 7.78 -11.10
N GLU A 84 24.80 8.48 -12.23
CA GLU A 84 24.81 9.95 -12.31
C GLU A 84 23.39 10.54 -12.33
N ALA A 85 22.34 9.71 -12.17
CA ALA A 85 20.97 10.19 -12.24
C ALA A 85 20.61 10.99 -10.98
N ASP A 86 20.06 12.19 -11.19
CA ASP A 86 19.52 12.98 -10.09
C ASP A 86 18.27 12.32 -9.49
N PRO A 87 18.14 12.29 -8.14
CA PRO A 87 16.92 11.84 -7.50
C PRO A 87 15.74 12.77 -7.84
N PRO A 88 14.48 12.29 -7.72
CA PRO A 88 13.30 13.08 -8.08
C PRO A 88 13.12 14.35 -7.24
N VAL A 89 13.71 14.38 -6.05
CA VAL A 89 13.66 15.50 -5.11
C VAL A 89 15.09 15.81 -4.69
N LEU A 90 15.50 17.05 -4.88
CA LEU A 90 16.81 17.57 -4.50
C LEU A 90 16.70 18.45 -3.25
N PRO A 91 17.78 18.57 -2.45
CA PRO A 91 17.81 19.50 -1.33
C PRO A 91 17.88 20.96 -1.79
N ASP A 92 17.48 21.88 -0.91
CA ASP A 92 17.69 23.32 -1.08
C ASP A 92 19.17 23.72 -0.91
N SER A 93 19.47 25.01 -1.06
CA SER A 93 20.83 25.56 -0.88
C SER A 93 21.42 25.35 0.52
N GLU A 94 20.59 25.06 1.52
CA GLU A 94 20.98 24.76 2.90
C GLU A 94 21.04 23.24 3.18
N GLY A 95 20.83 22.40 2.16
CA GLY A 95 20.86 20.95 2.28
C GLY A 95 19.57 20.32 2.80
N ARG A 96 18.47 21.07 2.89
CA ARG A 96 17.18 20.58 3.43
C ARG A 96 16.29 20.05 2.32
N TYR A 97 15.59 18.96 2.59
CA TYR A 97 14.58 18.41 1.68
C TYR A 97 13.20 19.00 1.95
N PRO A 98 12.37 19.20 0.91
CA PRO A 98 11.01 19.68 1.08
C PRO A 98 10.19 18.67 1.90
N ILE A 99 9.59 19.16 2.99
CA ILE A 99 8.72 18.36 3.86
C ILE A 99 7.28 18.52 3.36
N PRO A 100 6.53 17.43 3.17
CA PRO A 100 5.14 17.51 2.76
C PRO A 100 4.29 18.19 3.85
N VAL A 101 3.49 19.17 3.47
CA VAL A 101 2.61 19.95 4.35
C VAL A 101 1.16 19.69 3.95
N PRO A 102 0.31 19.20 4.89
CA PRO A 102 -1.11 19.00 4.63
C PRO A 102 -1.77 20.26 4.06
N GLY A 103 -2.55 20.10 2.98
CA GLY A 103 -3.25 21.18 2.28
C GLY A 103 -2.42 21.93 1.24
N ILE A 104 -1.09 21.77 1.23
CA ILE A 104 -0.17 22.45 0.31
C ILE A 104 0.44 21.47 -0.70
N THR A 105 0.86 20.29 -0.23
CA THR A 105 1.54 19.32 -1.08
C THR A 105 0.56 18.65 -2.04
N LYS A 106 0.89 18.67 -3.34
CA LYS A 106 0.19 17.89 -4.36
C LYS A 106 0.72 16.46 -4.36
N VAL A 107 -0.19 15.51 -4.21
CA VAL A 107 0.12 14.09 -3.97
C VAL A 107 -0.84 13.13 -4.68
N VAL A 108 -1.76 13.66 -5.49
CA VAL A 108 -2.54 12.92 -6.49
C VAL A 108 -2.54 13.71 -7.79
#